data_AF-A0A7L9C8A8-F1
#
_entry.id   AF-A0A7L9C8A8-F1
#
_cell.length_a   1.000
_cell.length_b   1.000
_cell.length_c   1.000
_cell.angle_alpha   90.00
_cell.angle_beta   90.00
_cell.angle_gamma   90.00
#
_symmetry.space_group_name_H-M   'P 1'
#
loop_
_entity.id
_entity.type
_entity.pdbx_description
1 polymer ?
#
loop_
_entity_poly.entity_id
_entity_poly.type
_entity_poly.pdbx_seq_one_letter_code
_entity_poly.pdbx_strand_id
1 'polypeptide(L)'
;MQLKNFVFYFMLGGSIVSAVTLMGSQGRGLLAAFVATFPTMTILTFALIHSKAGQAATVDYARGLLFMTPPWIIYVLCLIILLPRWGFLKSLIIGVLTYIILAGVVSIIIKHLK
;
A
#
# COMPACT_ATOMS: atom_id res chain seq x y z
N MET A 1 10.23 16.09 12.97
CA MET A 1 8.97 16.52 12.31
C MET A 1 8.22 17.40 13.32
N GLN A 2 7.67 18.55 12.91
CA GLN A 2 6.93 19.40 13.86
C GLN A 2 5.62 18.72 14.31
N LEU A 3 5.21 18.93 15.56
CA LEU A 3 4.00 18.33 16.16
C LEU A 3 2.74 18.55 15.32
N LYS A 4 2.59 19.76 14.75
CA LYS A 4 1.48 20.10 13.85
C LYS A 4 1.38 19.16 12.64
N ASN A 5 2.51 18.86 12.00
CA ASN A 5 2.56 17.97 10.84
C ASN A 5 2.26 16.52 11.25
N PHE A 6 2.69 16.13 12.46
CA PHE A 6 2.40 14.80 13.00
C PHE A 6 0.91 14.59 13.24
N VAL A 7 0.27 15.53 13.94
CA VAL A 7 -1.17 15.49 14.19
C VAL A 7 -1.94 15.45 12.87
N PHE A 8 -1.55 16.27 11.88
CA PHE A 8 -2.18 16.28 10.57
C PHE A 8 -2.08 14.93 9.85
N TYR A 9 -0.88 14.33 9.77
CA TYR A 9 -0.71 13.02 9.12
C TYR A 9 -1.43 11.89 9.86
N PHE A 10 -1.44 11.94 11.19
CA PHE A 10 -2.18 10.99 12.02
C PHE A 10 -3.69 11.05 11.77
N MET A 11 -4.27 12.26 11.79
CA MET A 11 -5.69 12.45 11.49
C MET A 11 -6.03 11.98 10.09
N LEU A 12 -5.22 12.36 9.09
CA LEU A 12 -5.43 11.94 7.70
C LEU A 12 -5.44 10.41 7.56
N GLY A 13 -4.45 9.72 8.12
CA GLY A 13 -4.38 8.26 8.11
C GLY A 13 -5.55 7.62 8.86
N GLY A 14 -5.84 8.09 10.08
CA GLY A 14 -6.92 7.57 10.92
C GLY A 14 -8.29 7.76 10.28
N SER A 15 -8.55 8.90 9.64
CA SER A 15 -9.80 9.15 8.92
C SER A 15 -9.98 8.21 7.72
N ILE A 16 -8.92 7.96 6.93
CA ILE A 16 -8.98 7.02 5.81
C ILE A 16 -9.28 5.61 6.31
N VAL A 17 -8.54 5.11 7.31
CA VAL A 17 -8.77 3.78 7.88
C VAL A 17 -10.19 3.63 8.43
N SER A 18 -10.68 4.66 9.14
CA SER A 18 -12.04 4.66 9.69
C SER A 18 -13.09 4.64 8.59
N ALA A 19 -12.94 5.46 7.55
CA ALA A 19 -13.86 5.52 6.42
C ALA A 19 -13.91 4.21 5.64
N VAL A 20 -12.75 3.63 5.32
CA VAL A 20 -12.64 2.33 4.64
C VAL A 20 -13.31 1.23 5.46
N THR A 21 -13.07 1.20 6.77
CA THR A 21 -13.66 0.21 7.68
C THR A 21 -15.18 0.34 7.73
N LEU A 22 -15.69 1.57 7.87
CA LEU A 22 -17.13 1.85 7.90
C LEU A 22 -17.82 1.45 6.58
N MET A 23 -17.22 1.78 5.43
CA MET A 23 -17.79 1.41 4.13
C MET A 23 -17.71 -0.10 3.89
N GLY A 24 -16.59 -0.72 4.28
CA GLY A 24 -16.37 -2.16 4.17
C GLY A 24 -17.37 -2.96 5.01
N SER A 25 -17.64 -2.52 6.25
CA SER A 25 -18.58 -3.18 7.15
C SER A 25 -20.05 -3.05 6.69
N GLN A 26 -20.36 -2.07 5.85
CA GLN A 26 -21.68 -1.89 5.22
C GLN A 26 -21.86 -2.73 3.94
N GLY A 27 -20.91 -3.62 3.61
CA GLY A 27 -20.94 -4.43 2.39
C GLY A 27 -20.55 -3.65 1.12
N ARG A 28 -20.13 -2.38 1.24
CA ARG A 28 -19.71 -1.52 0.12
C ARG A 28 -18.24 -1.74 -0.23
N GLY A 29 -17.87 -2.98 -0.54
CA GLY A 29 -16.48 -3.41 -0.73
C GLY A 29 -15.72 -2.60 -1.80
N LEU A 30 -16.35 -2.30 -2.94
CA LEU A 30 -15.71 -1.52 -4.00
C LEU A 30 -15.43 -0.07 -3.59
N LEU A 31 -16.38 0.58 -2.89
CA LEU A 31 -16.18 1.93 -2.36
C LEU A 31 -15.09 1.96 -1.28
N ALA A 32 -15.08 0.97 -0.39
CA ALA A 32 -14.02 0.81 0.61
C ALA A 32 -12.64 0.65 -0.06
N ALA A 33 -12.54 -0.18 -1.10
CA ALA A 33 -11.30 -0.36 -1.87
C ALA A 33 -10.89 0.91 -2.62
N PHE A 34 -11.83 1.64 -3.22
CA PHE A 34 -11.57 2.93 -3.86
C PHE A 34 -10.98 3.94 -2.87
N VAL A 35 -11.58 4.10 -1.69
CA VAL A 35 -11.08 5.01 -0.65
C VAL A 35 -9.72 4.56 -0.12
N ALA A 36 -9.51 3.25 0.07
CA ALA A 36 -8.23 2.70 0.53
C ALA A 36 -7.10 2.89 -0.47
N THR A 37 -7.41 2.90 -1.76
CA THR A 37 -6.45 3.04 -2.87
C THR A 37 -6.34 4.48 -3.38
N PHE A 38 -7.13 5.41 -2.84
CA PHE A 38 -7.05 6.81 -3.21
C PHE A 38 -5.63 7.34 -2.92
N PRO A 39 -4.96 8.00 -3.88
CA PRO A 39 -3.52 8.23 -3.83
C PRO A 39 -3.09 9.36 -2.89
N THR A 40 -3.74 9.55 -1.74
CA THR A 40 -3.47 10.65 -0.81
C THR A 40 -2.03 10.63 -0.31
N MET A 41 -1.58 9.48 0.21
CA MET A 41 -0.22 9.33 0.73
C MET A 41 0.81 9.39 -0.40
N THR A 42 0.47 8.83 -1.56
CA THR A 42 1.35 8.78 -2.73
C THR A 42 1.57 10.17 -3.32
N ILE A 43 0.52 11.00 -3.45
CA ILE A 43 0.63 12.40 -3.90
C ILE A 43 1.56 13.18 -2.97
N LEU A 44 1.36 13.08 -1.66
CA LEU A 44 2.21 13.76 -0.69
C LEU A 44 3.67 13.29 -0.79
N THR A 45 3.88 11.98 -0.94
CA THR A 45 5.21 11.39 -1.07
C THR A 45 5.90 11.85 -2.36
N PHE A 46 5.18 11.88 -3.48
CA PHE A 46 5.68 12.42 -4.74
C PHE A 46 6.09 13.89 -4.61
N ALA A 47 5.25 14.73 -4.00
CA ALA A 47 5.56 16.15 -3.79
C ALA A 47 6.82 16.34 -2.93
N LEU A 48 6.95 15.56 -1.85
CA LEU A 48 8.10 15.63 -0.95
C LEU A 48 9.40 15.12 -1.60
N ILE A 49 9.34 14.01 -2.33
CA ILE A 49 10.50 13.47 -3.07
C ILE A 49 10.91 14.47 -4.15
N HIS A 50 9.97 14.99 -4.92
CA HIS A 50 10.24 15.95 -5.98
C HIS A 50 10.88 17.23 -5.44
N SER A 51 10.34 17.77 -4.34
CA SER A 51 10.88 18.96 -3.67
C SER A 51 12.28 18.76 -3.12
N LYS A 52 12.66 17.55 -2.70
CA LYS A 52 13.95 17.28 -2.03
C LYS A 52 15.03 16.72 -2.94
N ALA A 53 14.64 15.93 -3.94
CA ALA A 53 15.54 15.12 -4.75
C ALA A 53 15.27 15.24 -6.27
N GLY A 54 14.30 16.06 -6.67
CA GLY A 54 14.04 16.39 -8.07
C GLY A 54 13.35 15.29 -8.88
N GLN A 55 13.25 15.52 -10.19
CA GLN A 55 12.48 14.68 -11.11
C GLN A 55 12.99 13.24 -11.21
N ALA A 56 14.31 13.03 -11.29
CA ALA A 56 14.86 11.69 -11.47
C ALA A 56 14.50 10.74 -10.32
N ALA A 57 14.64 11.20 -9.06
CA ALA A 57 14.23 10.43 -7.88
C ALA A 57 12.72 10.20 -7.82
N THR A 58 11.93 11.17 -8.27
CA THR A 58 10.46 11.06 -8.35
C THR A 58 10.04 9.96 -9.31
N VAL A 59 10.65 9.92 -10.50
CA VAL A 59 10.39 8.88 -11.52
C VAL A 59 10.87 7.51 -11.04
N ASP A 60 12.02 7.45 -10.37
CA ASP A 60 12.52 6.18 -9.82
C ASP A 60 11.59 5.60 -8.76
N TYR A 61 11.06 6.46 -7.87
CA TYR A 61 10.02 6.07 -6.91
C TYR A 61 8.74 5.58 -7.62
N ALA A 62 8.28 6.27 -8.66
CA ALA A 62 7.11 5.84 -9.45
C ALA A 62 7.32 4.45 -10.06
N ARG A 63 8.51 4.18 -10.63
CA ARG A 63 8.87 2.86 -11.14
C ARG A 63 8.87 1.82 -10.03
N GLY A 64 9.44 2.16 -8.87
CA GLY A 64 9.41 1.32 -7.67
C GLY A 64 7.99 0.90 -7.28
N LEU A 65 7.03 1.83 -7.28
CA LEU A 65 5.62 1.53 -7.03
C LEU A 65 5.03 0.55 -8.05
N LEU A 66 5.32 0.74 -9.34
CA LEU A 66 4.87 -0.19 -10.38
C LEU A 66 5.43 -1.59 -10.17
N PHE A 67 6.71 -1.72 -9.84
CA PHE A 67 7.32 -3.02 -9.55
C PHE A 67 6.78 -3.70 -8.29
N MET A 68 6.36 -2.93 -7.28
CA MET A 68 5.75 -3.46 -6.05
C MET A 68 4.26 -3.77 -6.21
N THR A 69 3.63 -3.37 -7.31
CA THR A 69 2.21 -3.62 -7.57
C THR A 69 1.90 -5.11 -7.77
N PRO A 70 2.65 -5.91 -8.56
CA PRO A 70 2.38 -7.35 -8.68
C PRO A 70 2.45 -8.12 -7.36
N PRO A 71 3.47 -7.94 -6.48
CA PRO A 71 3.45 -8.54 -5.13
C PRO A 71 2.20 -8.17 -4.33
N TRP A 72 1.73 -6.92 -4.41
CA TRP A 72 0.52 -6.47 -3.73
C TRP A 72 -0.74 -7.16 -4.28
N ILE A 73 -0.85 -7.30 -5.62
CA ILE A 73 -1.98 -8.01 -6.25
C ILE A 73 -2.01 -9.47 -5.76
N ILE A 74 -0.85 -10.13 -5.71
CA ILE A 74 -0.77 -11.52 -5.24
C ILE A 74 -1.18 -11.63 -3.77
N TYR A 75 -0.79 -10.68 -2.92
CA TYR A 75 -1.27 -10.60 -1.53
C TYR A 75 -2.79 -10.52 -1.43
N VAL A 76 -3.43 -9.67 -2.23
CA VAL A 76 -4.90 -9.55 -2.24
C VAL A 76 -5.55 -10.85 -2.74
N LEU A 77 -4.98 -11.49 -3.76
CA LEU A 77 -5.43 -12.80 -4.23
C LEU A 77 -5.32 -13.88 -3.14
N CYS A 78 -4.25 -13.87 -2.34
CA CYS A 78 -4.14 -14.76 -1.18
C CYS A 78 -5.30 -14.55 -0.22
N LEU A 79 -5.70 -13.30 0.08
CA LEU A 79 -6.86 -13.05 0.94
C LEU A 79 -8.16 -13.54 0.31
N ILE A 80 -8.41 -13.28 -0.97
CA ILE A 80 -9.62 -13.74 -1.67
C ILE A 80 -9.75 -15.28 -1.62
N ILE A 81 -8.64 -15.98 -1.80
CA ILE A 81 -8.59 -17.45 -1.92
C ILE A 81 -8.57 -18.13 -0.54
N LEU A 82 -7.80 -17.62 0.42
CA LEU A 82 -7.56 -18.29 1.69
C LEU A 82 -8.60 -17.92 2.76
N LEU A 83 -9.16 -16.70 2.72
CA LEU A 83 -10.10 -16.23 3.74
C LEU A 83 -11.31 -17.16 3.92
N PRO A 84 -11.98 -17.66 2.85
CA PRO A 84 -13.08 -18.60 2.98
C PRO A 84 -12.67 -20.00 3.46
N ARG A 85 -11.38 -20.35 3.34
CA ARG A 85 -10.87 -21.71 3.61
C ARG A 85 -10.26 -21.86 4.99
N TRP A 86 -9.43 -20.90 5.40
CA TRP A 86 -8.56 -21.01 6.59
C TRP A 86 -8.86 -19.95 7.66
N GLY A 87 -9.86 -19.08 7.43
CA GLY A 87 -10.22 -17.99 8.32
C GLY A 87 -9.26 -16.80 8.25
N PHE A 88 -9.57 -15.74 9.00
CA PHE A 88 -8.90 -14.44 8.89
C PHE A 88 -7.40 -14.47 9.23
N LEU A 89 -7.04 -14.93 10.43
CA LEU A 89 -5.68 -14.78 10.95
C LEU A 89 -4.64 -15.53 10.08
N LYS A 90 -4.94 -16.78 9.72
CA LYS A 90 -4.05 -17.60 8.87
C LYS A 90 -3.89 -16.99 7.48
N SER A 91 -4.99 -16.53 6.88
CA SER A 91 -4.96 -15.89 5.56
C SER A 91 -4.15 -14.61 5.56
N LEU A 92 -4.28 -13.79 6.61
CA LEU A 92 -3.52 -12.56 6.76
C LEU A 92 -2.02 -12.82 6.91
N ILE A 93 -1.62 -13.74 7.79
CA ILE A 93 -0.21 -14.10 7.99
C ILE A 93 0.41 -14.59 6.67
N ILE A 94 -0.26 -15.52 5.98
CA ILE A 94 0.25 -16.10 4.74
C ILE A 94 0.31 -15.05 3.63
N GLY A 95 -0.71 -14.20 3.51
CA GLY A 95 -0.70 -13.10 2.56
C GLY A 95 0.47 -12.15 2.80
N VAL A 96 0.67 -11.69 4.04
CA VAL A 96 1.75 -10.75 4.38
C VAL A 96 3.13 -11.38 4.13
N LEU A 97 3.34 -12.64 4.51
CA LEU A 97 4.59 -13.34 4.23
C LEU A 97 4.83 -13.47 2.72
N THR A 98 3.80 -13.81 1.96
CA THR A 98 3.87 -13.90 0.49
C THR A 98 4.26 -12.56 -0.12
N TYR A 99 3.66 -11.46 0.35
CA TYR A 99 4.04 -10.10 -0.07
C TYR A 99 5.52 -9.82 0.20
N ILE A 100 5.99 -10.06 1.43
CA ILE A 100 7.38 -9.76 1.84
C ILE A 100 8.37 -10.55 0.98
N ILE A 101 8.12 -11.84 0.76
CA ILE A 101 8.99 -12.70 -0.05
C ILE A 101 9.04 -12.18 -1.50
N LEU A 102 7.87 -11.94 -2.12
CA LEU A 102 7.81 -11.49 -3.51
C LEU A 102 8.39 -10.09 -3.70
N ALA A 103 8.10 -9.16 -2.80
CA ALA A 103 8.68 -7.82 -2.81
C ALA A 103 10.22 -7.88 -2.66
N GLY A 104 10.72 -8.78 -1.80
CA GLY A 104 12.15 -9.06 -1.67
C GLY A 104 12.78 -9.57 -2.97
N VAL A 105 12.15 -10.58 -3.60
CA VAL A 105 12.60 -11.13 -4.90
C VAL A 105 12.62 -10.04 -5.98
N VAL A 106 11.54 -9.27 -6.11
CA VAL A 106 11.47 -8.16 -7.08
C VAL A 106 12.57 -7.13 -6.82
N SER A 107 12.81 -6.78 -5.56
CA SER A 107 13.88 -5.83 -5.20
C SER A 107 15.27 -6.34 -5.57
N ILE A 108 15.53 -7.63 -5.35
CA ILE A 108 16.80 -8.29 -5.74
C ILE A 108 16.95 -8.26 -7.26
N ILE A 109 15.91 -8.65 -8.01
CA ILE A 109 15.95 -8.69 -9.47
C ILE A 109 16.25 -7.29 -10.03
N ILE A 110 15.52 -6.26 -9.58
CA ILE A 110 15.72 -4.88 -10.07
C ILE A 110 17.12 -4.38 -9.74
N LYS A 111 17.65 -4.72 -8.56
CA LYS A 111 19.02 -4.34 -8.18
C LYS A 111 20.08 -4.95 -9.11
N HIS A 112 19.84 -6.13 -9.68
CA HIS A 112 20.77 -6.76 -10.63
C HIS A 112 20.58 -6.26 -12.08
N LEU A 113 19.43 -5.69 -12.41
CA LEU A 113 19.12 -5.16 -13.75
C LEU A 113 19.53 -3.69 -13.93
N LYS A 114 19.76 -2.96 -12.84
CA LYS A 114 20.27 -1.57 -12.82
C LYS A 114 21.78 -1.56 -12.67
#